data_AF-A0A148N7K4-F1
#
_entry.id   AF-A0A148N7K4-F1
#
_cell.length_a   1.000
_cell.length_b   1.000
_cell.length_c   1.000
_cell.angle_alpha   90.00
_cell.angle_beta   90.00
_cell.angle_gamma   90.00
#
_symmetry.space_group_name_H-M   'P 1'
#
loop_
_entity.id
_entity.type
_entity.pdbx_description
1 polymer ?
#
loop_
_entity_poly.entity_id
_entity_poly.type
_entity_poly.pdbx_seq_one_letter_code
_entity_poly.pdbx_strand_id
1 'polypeptide(L)'
;MNRYFKALFHLGLLTLMLVALPLVGVWLAGKPLSAFLAFPPLAPKVEPLAFSWPIFIAYGVFEVLLYGALIYLLWPERREYIQHPRRLPFWGWGMLVYLGFAWFLAWQRPEWAGGWLNHTFTLLWLGYIGVVNAFCVWRGGWSLLTHRLGFLLGLFPLSALFWWYFEYLNRFVGNWHYLGVESLSPWQYFIQATLPFSTVLPAVISTLVLLAMFPLGRQKSFPPL
;
A
#
# COMPACT_ATOMS: atom_id res chain seq x y z
N MET A 1 -10.75 -9.06 -30.48
CA MET A 1 -10.80 -8.01 -29.44
C MET A 1 -9.69 -8.25 -28.43
N ASN A 2 -8.73 -7.32 -28.33
CA ASN A 2 -7.47 -7.46 -27.58
C ASN A 2 -7.73 -7.79 -26.09
N ARG A 3 -6.97 -8.72 -25.50
CA ARG A 3 -7.06 -9.09 -24.06
C ARG A 3 -6.95 -7.87 -23.15
N TYR A 4 -6.09 -6.92 -23.52
CA TYR A 4 -5.93 -5.64 -22.82
C TYR A 4 -7.17 -4.75 -22.92
N PHE A 5 -7.80 -4.68 -24.09
CA PHE A 5 -9.04 -3.91 -24.27
C PHE A 5 -10.16 -4.47 -23.40
N LYS A 6 -10.32 -5.80 -23.35
CA LYS A 6 -11.29 -6.44 -22.44
C LYS A 6 -10.98 -6.08 -20.99
N ALA A 7 -9.73 -6.22 -20.54
CA ALA A 7 -9.36 -5.90 -19.16
C ALA A 7 -9.63 -4.43 -18.82
N LEU A 8 -9.24 -3.49 -19.70
CA LEU A 8 -9.47 -2.05 -19.52
C LEU A 8 -10.97 -1.73 -19.50
N PHE A 9 -11.77 -2.36 -20.36
CA PHE A 9 -13.21 -2.19 -20.36
C PHE A 9 -13.85 -2.65 -19.04
N HIS A 10 -13.51 -3.85 -18.56
CA HIS A 10 -14.06 -4.36 -17.30
C HIS A 10 -13.61 -3.50 -16.12
N LEU A 11 -12.34 -3.08 -16.10
CA LEU A 11 -11.82 -2.19 -15.06
C LEU A 11 -12.57 -0.85 -15.07
N GLY A 12 -12.73 -0.23 -16.24
CA GLY A 12 -13.47 1.02 -16.38
C GLY A 12 -14.94 0.90 -15.97
N LEU A 13 -15.60 -0.19 -16.36
CA LEU A 13 -16.98 -0.47 -15.96
C LEU A 13 -17.10 -0.67 -14.44
N LEU A 14 -16.20 -1.46 -13.82
CA LEU A 14 -16.19 -1.68 -12.38
C LEU A 14 -15.94 -0.38 -11.62
N THR A 15 -14.98 0.44 -12.07
CA THR A 15 -14.72 1.77 -11.49
C THR A 15 -15.95 2.65 -11.62
N LEU A 16 -16.61 2.69 -12.78
CA LEU A 16 -17.82 3.48 -12.97
C LEU A 16 -18.94 3.01 -12.04
N MET A 17 -19.17 1.70 -11.93
CA MET A 17 -20.21 1.15 -11.07
C MET A 17 -19.94 1.48 -9.60
N LEU A 18 -18.71 1.30 -9.13
CA LEU A 18 -18.35 1.55 -7.75
C LEU A 18 -18.25 3.04 -7.40
N VAL A 19 -18.17 3.95 -8.38
CA VAL A 19 -18.36 5.38 -8.16
C VAL A 19 -19.83 5.78 -8.24
N ALA A 20 -20.58 5.30 -9.23
CA ALA A 20 -21.95 5.74 -9.43
C ALA A 20 -22.94 5.11 -8.43
N LEU A 21 -22.83 3.81 -8.17
CA LEU A 21 -23.82 3.07 -7.38
C LEU A 21 -23.89 3.54 -5.91
N PRO A 22 -22.79 3.85 -5.20
CA PRO A 22 -22.89 4.39 -3.85
C PRO A 22 -23.64 5.72 -3.81
N LEU A 23 -23.41 6.61 -4.78
CA LEU A 23 -24.13 7.89 -4.87
C LEU A 23 -25.62 7.68 -5.16
N VAL A 24 -25.95 6.78 -6.09
CA VAL A 24 -27.35 6.39 -6.37
C VAL A 24 -28.00 5.81 -5.11
N GLY A 25 -27.29 4.97 -4.36
CA GLY A 25 -27.78 4.40 -3.10
C GLY A 25 -28.08 5.47 -2.05
N VAL A 26 -27.20 6.46 -1.88
CA VAL A 26 -27.43 7.60 -0.96
C VAL A 26 -28.63 8.44 -1.40
N TRP A 27 -28.73 8.72 -2.70
CA TRP A 27 -29.86 9.47 -3.26
C TRP A 27 -31.20 8.76 -3.07
N LEU A 28 -31.25 7.46 -3.39
CA LEU A 28 -32.45 6.63 -3.18
C LEU A 28 -32.83 6.50 -1.70
N ALA A 29 -31.86 6.53 -0.79
CA ALA A 29 -32.09 6.54 0.65
C ALA A 29 -32.56 7.91 1.19
N GLY A 30 -32.73 8.93 0.35
CA GLY A 30 -33.14 10.28 0.75
C GLY A 30 -32.10 11.02 1.60
N LYS A 31 -30.84 10.56 1.60
CA LYS A 31 -29.75 11.18 2.36
C LYS A 31 -29.09 12.30 1.56
N PRO A 32 -28.60 13.37 2.22
CA PRO A 32 -27.93 14.47 1.51
C PRO A 32 -26.57 14.00 0.96
N LEU A 33 -26.40 14.07 -0.37
CA LEU A 33 -25.14 13.74 -1.04
C LEU A 33 -23.96 14.59 -0.53
N SER A 34 -24.22 15.83 -0.11
CA SER A 34 -23.21 16.76 0.40
C SER A 34 -22.47 16.22 1.63
N ALA A 35 -23.13 15.41 2.46
CA ALA A 35 -22.49 14.78 3.63
C ALA A 35 -21.42 13.76 3.23
N PHE A 36 -21.59 13.08 2.09
CA PHE A 36 -20.66 12.06 1.57
C PHE A 36 -19.59 12.66 0.65
N LEU A 37 -19.87 13.84 0.08
CA LEU A 37 -18.94 14.56 -0.80
C LEU A 37 -18.11 15.63 -0.09
N ALA A 38 -18.38 15.89 1.20
CA ALA A 38 -17.60 16.81 2.03
C ALA A 38 -16.10 16.47 2.02
N PHE A 39 -15.27 17.51 2.06
CA PHE A 39 -13.82 17.37 2.04
C PHE A 39 -13.14 18.40 2.96
N PRO A 40 -12.26 17.99 3.89
CA PRO A 40 -11.91 16.60 4.24
C PRO A 40 -13.11 15.75 4.68
N PRO A 41 -13.05 14.41 4.54
CA PRO A 41 -14.15 13.55 4.95
C PRO A 41 -14.34 13.64 6.47
N LEU A 42 -15.57 13.93 6.88
CA LEU A 42 -15.94 13.98 8.29
C LEU A 42 -16.41 12.60 8.73
N ALA A 43 -15.97 12.17 9.92
CA ALA A 43 -16.33 10.86 10.45
C ALA A 43 -17.86 10.77 10.64
N PRO A 44 -18.52 9.73 10.09
CA PRO A 44 -19.87 9.41 10.53
C PRO A 44 -19.80 8.99 12.00
N LYS A 45 -20.66 9.56 12.85
CA LYS A 45 -20.82 9.12 14.24
C LYS A 45 -21.50 7.76 14.25
N VAL A 46 -20.72 6.70 14.07
CA VAL A 46 -21.18 5.32 14.23
C VAL A 46 -20.82 4.89 15.64
N GLU A 47 -21.81 4.46 16.42
CA GLU A 47 -21.52 3.85 17.72
C GLU A 47 -20.85 2.48 17.50
N PRO A 48 -19.64 2.25 18.04
CA PRO A 48 -18.99 0.96 17.90
C PRO A 48 -19.83 -0.10 18.61
N LEU A 49 -20.17 -1.17 17.88
CA LEU A 49 -20.78 -2.35 18.47
C LEU A 49 -19.83 -2.96 19.51
N ALA A 50 -20.40 -3.58 20.55
CA ALA A 50 -19.61 -4.27 21.56
C ALA A 50 -18.77 -5.40 20.94
N PHE A 51 -17.55 -5.56 21.45
CA PHE A 51 -16.66 -6.63 21.01
C PHE A 51 -17.26 -8.00 21.27
N SER A 52 -17.14 -8.91 20.29
CA SER A 52 -17.66 -10.27 20.36
C SER A 52 -16.53 -11.29 20.30
N TRP A 53 -16.21 -11.90 21.45
CA TRP A 53 -15.21 -12.98 21.53
C TRP A 53 -15.51 -14.16 20.59
N PRO A 54 -16.75 -14.66 20.46
CA PRO A 54 -17.03 -15.76 19.54
C PRO A 54 -16.72 -15.41 18.08
N ILE A 55 -17.10 -14.19 17.64
CA ILE A 55 -16.82 -13.73 16.27
C ILE A 55 -15.32 -13.59 16.06
N PHE A 56 -14.61 -12.97 17.01
CA PHE A 56 -13.16 -12.82 16.95
C PHE A 56 -12.44 -14.17 16.83
N ILE A 57 -12.80 -15.15 17.67
CA ILE A 57 -12.23 -16.50 17.63
C ILE A 57 -12.56 -17.19 16.31
N ALA A 58 -13.80 -17.08 15.81
CA ALA A 58 -14.20 -17.69 14.55
C ALA A 58 -13.38 -17.14 13.36
N TYR A 59 -13.22 -15.82 13.27
CA TYR A 59 -12.37 -15.20 12.26
C TYR A 59 -10.90 -15.58 12.44
N GLY A 60 -10.39 -15.60 13.67
CA GLY A 60 -9.01 -15.99 13.94
C GLY A 60 -8.71 -17.43 13.52
N VAL A 61 -9.60 -18.38 13.83
CA VAL A 61 -9.48 -19.78 13.38
C VAL A 61 -9.56 -19.86 11.86
N PHE A 62 -10.51 -19.16 11.24
CA PHE A 62 -10.64 -19.13 9.78
C PHE A 62 -9.36 -18.62 9.11
N GLU A 63 -8.78 -17.52 9.59
CA GLU A 63 -7.53 -16.96 9.08
C GLU A 63 -6.35 -17.92 9.23
N VAL A 64 -6.19 -18.54 10.41
CA VAL A 64 -5.11 -19.52 10.64
C VAL A 64 -5.25 -20.71 9.69
N LEU A 65 -6.46 -21.23 9.49
CA LEU A 65 -6.69 -22.34 8.57
C LEU A 65 -6.46 -21.93 7.12
N LEU A 66 -6.91 -20.74 6.72
CA LEU A 66 -6.71 -20.20 5.37
C LEU A 66 -5.21 -20.01 5.08
N TYR A 67 -4.49 -19.32 5.96
CA TYR A 67 -3.05 -19.10 5.78
C TYR A 67 -2.26 -20.39 5.88
N GLY A 68 -2.62 -21.31 6.78
CA GLY A 68 -2.02 -22.63 6.88
C GLY A 68 -2.21 -23.44 5.60
N ALA A 69 -3.42 -23.45 5.03
CA ALA A 69 -3.70 -24.10 3.75
C ALA A 69 -2.93 -23.45 2.60
N LEU A 70 -2.89 -22.11 2.52
CA LEU A 70 -2.11 -21.41 1.51
C LEU A 70 -0.61 -21.71 1.63
N ILE A 71 -0.05 -21.68 2.83
CA ILE A 71 1.35 -22.02 3.08
C ILE A 71 1.63 -23.46 2.69
N TYR A 72 0.75 -24.40 3.03
CA TYR A 72 0.90 -25.82 2.68
C TYR A 72 0.84 -26.03 1.15
N LEU A 73 -0.15 -25.43 0.48
CA LEU A 73 -0.33 -25.55 -0.98
C LEU A 73 0.77 -24.84 -1.78
N LEU A 74 1.30 -23.74 -1.23
CA LEU A 74 2.36 -22.95 -1.83
C LEU A 74 3.75 -23.36 -1.29
N TRP A 75 3.82 -24.40 -0.45
CA TRP A 75 5.06 -24.82 0.18
C TRP A 75 6.06 -25.22 -0.91
N PRO A 76 7.21 -24.55 -1.02
CA PRO A 76 8.16 -24.85 -2.07
C PRO A 76 8.72 -26.27 -1.96
N GLU A 77 8.79 -26.99 -3.08
CA GLU A 77 9.88 -27.97 -3.26
C GLU A 77 11.19 -27.17 -3.37
N ARG A 78 12.17 -27.53 -2.54
CA ARG A 78 13.48 -26.85 -2.50
C ARG A 78 14.16 -26.96 -3.86
N ARG A 79 14.63 -25.83 -4.40
CA ARG A 79 15.63 -25.79 -5.48
C ARG A 79 16.91 -25.13 -4.98
N GLU A 80 18.05 -25.62 -5.48
CA GLU A 80 19.34 -24.97 -5.27
C GLU A 80 19.37 -23.65 -6.04
N TYR A 81 19.57 -22.54 -5.31
CA TYR A 81 19.78 -21.23 -5.89
C TYR A 81 21.28 -20.95 -5.92
N ILE A 82 21.85 -20.87 -7.13
CA ILE A 82 23.26 -20.52 -7.31
C ILE A 82 23.41 -19.01 -7.07
N GLN A 83 23.99 -18.66 -5.92
CA GLN A 83 24.36 -17.28 -5.60
C GLN A 83 25.71 -16.96 -6.24
N HIS A 84 25.82 -15.77 -6.84
CA HIS A 84 27.11 -15.13 -7.06
C HIS A 84 27.32 -14.10 -5.95
N PRO A 85 28.45 -14.11 -5.22
CA PRO A 85 28.73 -13.12 -4.21
C PRO A 85 28.82 -11.74 -4.86
N ARG A 86 27.88 -10.86 -4.53
CA ARG A 86 27.89 -9.46 -4.94
C ARG A 86 27.91 -8.58 -3.70
N ARG A 87 28.49 -7.38 -3.83
CA ARG A 87 28.53 -6.38 -2.76
C ARG A 87 27.24 -5.56 -2.79
N LEU A 88 26.79 -5.10 -1.62
CA LEU A 88 25.71 -4.12 -1.53
C LEU A 88 26.17 -2.84 -2.28
N PRO A 89 25.34 -2.26 -3.17
CA PRO A 89 25.72 -1.03 -3.83
C PRO A 89 25.91 0.12 -2.82
N PHE A 90 26.80 1.07 -3.11
CA PHE A 90 27.13 2.17 -2.20
C PHE A 90 25.89 2.98 -1.78
N TRP A 91 24.97 3.24 -2.72
CA TRP A 91 23.72 3.94 -2.45
C TRP A 91 22.79 3.15 -1.52
N GLY A 92 22.94 1.81 -1.46
CA GLY A 92 22.21 0.95 -0.53
C GLY A 92 22.56 1.25 0.94
N TRP A 93 23.83 1.53 1.23
CA TRP A 93 24.25 2.01 2.54
C TRP A 93 23.63 3.38 2.87
N GLY A 94 23.58 4.28 1.88
CA GLY A 94 22.89 5.57 2.02
C GLY A 94 21.41 5.40 2.37
N MET A 95 20.72 4.44 1.73
CA MET A 95 19.31 4.15 2.04
C MET A 95 19.11 3.52 3.41
N LEU A 96 20.03 2.69 3.89
CA LEU A 96 20.01 2.16 5.26
C LEU A 96 20.16 3.27 6.30
N VAL A 97 21.11 4.20 6.08
CA VAL A 97 21.31 5.37 6.95
C VAL A 97 20.07 6.26 6.93
N TYR A 98 19.52 6.55 5.75
CA TYR A 98 18.29 7.32 5.61
C TYR A 98 17.11 6.67 6.33
N LEU A 99 16.92 5.35 6.17
CA LEU A 99 15.86 4.61 6.86
C LEU A 99 16.04 4.66 8.38
N GLY A 100 17.26 4.47 8.87
CA GLY A 100 17.59 4.60 10.29
C GLY A 100 17.31 6.00 10.85
N PHE A 101 17.63 7.04 10.08
CA PHE A 101 17.33 8.43 10.44
C PHE A 101 15.82 8.72 10.43
N ALA A 102 15.08 8.27 9.41
CA ALA A 102 13.63 8.41 9.35
C ALA A 102 12.95 7.67 10.52
N TRP A 103 13.46 6.50 10.89
CA TRP A 103 13.03 5.74 12.07
C TRP A 103 13.30 6.51 13.36
N PHE A 104 14.50 7.09 13.51
CA PHE A 104 14.83 7.94 14.65
C PHE A 104 13.84 9.11 14.77
N LEU A 105 13.55 9.82 13.67
CA LEU A 105 12.59 10.93 13.67
C LEU A 105 11.18 10.49 14.06
N ALA A 106 10.73 9.34 13.55
CA ALA A 106 9.40 8.79 13.85
C ALA A 106 9.20 8.53 15.35
N TRP A 107 10.23 8.02 16.04
CA TRP A 107 10.13 7.59 17.43
C TRP A 107 10.58 8.63 18.45
N GLN A 108 11.67 9.34 18.18
CA GLN A 108 12.22 10.33 19.12
C GLN A 108 11.50 11.67 19.02
N ARG A 109 10.87 11.96 17.87
CA ARG A 109 10.04 13.15 17.62
C ARG A 109 10.66 14.45 18.17
N PRO A 110 11.93 14.76 17.83
CA PRO A 110 12.60 15.90 18.43
C PRO A 110 11.95 17.23 18.02
N GLU A 111 11.92 18.20 18.94
CA GLU A 111 11.20 19.48 18.74
C GLU A 111 11.67 20.23 17.48
N TRP A 112 12.96 20.21 17.18
CA TRP A 112 13.54 20.87 16.01
C TRP A 112 13.01 20.33 14.67
N ALA A 113 12.46 19.11 14.64
CA ALA A 113 11.90 18.54 13.42
C ALA A 113 10.53 19.14 13.07
N GLY A 114 9.83 19.75 14.03
CA GLY A 114 8.57 20.47 13.80
C GLY A 114 7.58 19.72 12.92
N GLY A 115 7.09 20.38 11.86
CA GLY A 115 6.11 19.82 10.93
C GLY A 115 6.57 18.57 10.15
N TRP A 116 7.88 18.31 10.05
CA TRP A 116 8.40 17.11 9.38
C TRP A 116 7.98 15.82 10.07
N LEU A 117 7.67 15.88 11.36
CA LEU A 117 7.19 14.73 12.12
C LEU A 117 5.89 14.13 11.54
N ASN A 118 5.07 14.96 10.89
CA ASN A 118 3.83 14.53 10.23
C ASN A 118 4.07 13.72 8.93
N HIS A 119 5.32 13.71 8.44
CA HIS A 119 5.69 13.02 7.20
C HIS A 119 6.63 11.84 7.43
N THR A 120 6.95 11.52 8.69
CA THR A 120 7.87 10.44 9.06
C THR A 120 7.47 9.08 8.51
N PHE A 121 6.16 8.80 8.37
CA PHE A 121 5.67 7.60 7.71
C PHE A 121 6.13 7.53 6.25
N THR A 122 5.93 8.59 5.47
CA THR A 122 6.40 8.65 4.07
C THR A 122 7.91 8.48 3.99
N LEU A 123 8.66 9.14 4.88
CA LEU A 123 10.13 9.03 4.93
C LEU A 123 10.56 7.57 5.18
N LEU A 124 9.95 6.89 6.15
CA LEU A 124 10.21 5.48 6.43
C LEU A 124 9.99 4.60 5.20
N TRP A 125 8.87 4.76 4.50
CA TRP A 125 8.57 3.93 3.34
C TRP A 125 9.48 4.21 2.14
N LEU A 126 9.86 5.46 1.90
CA LEU A 126 10.86 5.80 0.88
C LEU A 126 12.21 5.13 1.18
N GLY A 127 12.61 5.13 2.45
CA GLY A 127 13.82 4.45 2.91
C GLY A 127 13.73 2.94 2.71
N TYR A 128 12.60 2.35 3.09
CA TYR A 128 12.32 0.93 2.87
C TYR A 128 12.39 0.55 1.39
N ILE A 129 11.72 1.30 0.50
CA ILE A 129 11.75 1.07 -0.95
C ILE A 129 13.21 1.09 -1.47
N GLY A 130 14.00 2.07 -1.03
CA GLY A 130 15.42 2.16 -1.35
C GLY A 130 16.21 0.94 -0.89
N VAL A 131 16.09 0.56 0.39
CA VAL A 131 16.79 -0.60 0.97
C VAL A 131 16.42 -1.90 0.27
N VAL A 132 15.13 -2.14 0.02
CA VAL A 132 14.66 -3.34 -0.69
C VAL A 132 15.23 -3.41 -2.10
N ASN A 133 15.22 -2.30 -2.85
CA ASN A 133 15.84 -2.25 -4.18
C ASN A 133 17.36 -2.47 -4.12
N ALA A 134 18.04 -2.03 -3.05
CA ALA A 134 19.46 -2.29 -2.86
C ALA A 134 19.73 -3.78 -2.62
N PHE A 135 18.87 -4.44 -1.85
CA PHE A 135 18.92 -5.89 -1.65
C PHE A 135 18.63 -6.68 -2.92
N CYS A 136 17.73 -6.19 -3.78
CA CYS A 136 17.53 -6.77 -5.11
C CYS A 136 18.83 -6.71 -5.96
N VAL A 137 19.55 -5.58 -5.94
CA VAL A 137 20.85 -5.49 -6.63
C VAL A 137 21.91 -6.37 -5.98
N TRP A 138 21.99 -6.37 -4.66
CA TRP A 138 22.92 -7.23 -3.92
C TRP A 138 22.71 -8.71 -4.23
N ARG A 139 21.46 -9.15 -4.36
CA ARG A 139 21.12 -10.56 -4.57
C ARG A 139 21.09 -10.96 -6.04
N GLY A 140 20.39 -10.18 -6.86
CA GLY A 140 20.10 -10.48 -8.27
C GLY A 140 20.84 -9.58 -9.27
N GLY A 141 21.55 -8.53 -8.84
CA GLY A 141 22.22 -7.57 -9.72
C GLY A 141 21.26 -6.64 -10.46
N TRP A 142 19.98 -6.69 -10.11
CA TRP A 142 18.89 -6.03 -10.81
C TRP A 142 17.87 -5.53 -9.80
N SER A 143 17.28 -4.37 -10.05
CA SER A 143 16.16 -3.83 -9.27
C SER A 143 15.31 -2.90 -10.11
N LEU A 144 14.09 -2.60 -9.65
CA LEU A 144 13.23 -1.63 -10.32
C LEU A 144 13.89 -0.26 -10.33
N LEU A 145 14.54 0.14 -9.22
CA LEU A 145 15.23 1.42 -9.12
C LEU A 145 16.36 1.58 -10.15
N THR A 146 17.06 0.49 -10.49
CA THR A 146 18.24 0.55 -11.39
C THR A 146 17.90 0.26 -12.85
N HIS A 147 16.89 -0.57 -13.12
CA HIS A 147 16.62 -1.07 -14.49
C HIS A 147 15.21 -0.74 -15.00
N ARG A 148 14.29 -0.31 -14.14
CA ARG A 148 12.89 0.00 -14.48
C ARG A 148 12.39 1.23 -13.70
N LEU A 149 13.22 2.28 -13.62
CA LEU A 149 12.94 3.47 -12.81
C LEU A 149 11.60 4.12 -13.19
N GLY A 150 11.29 4.25 -14.49
CA GLY A 150 10.03 4.82 -14.96
C GLY A 150 8.80 4.02 -14.49
N PHE A 151 8.90 2.68 -14.48
CA PHE A 151 7.85 1.83 -13.93
C PHE A 151 7.72 2.03 -12.42
N LEU A 152 8.83 2.02 -11.67
CA LEU A 152 8.82 2.29 -10.23
C LEU A 152 8.19 3.64 -9.89
N LEU A 153 8.57 4.70 -10.62
CA LEU A 153 8.02 6.04 -10.43
C LEU A 153 6.54 6.09 -10.78
N GLY A 154 6.08 5.35 -11.80
CA GLY A 154 4.67 5.21 -12.15
C GLY A 154 3.82 4.52 -11.07
N LEU A 155 4.43 3.68 -10.22
CA LEU A 155 3.71 3.04 -9.11
C LEU A 155 3.29 4.04 -8.03
N PHE A 156 4.00 5.16 -7.84
CA PHE A 156 3.63 6.17 -6.83
C PHE A 156 2.27 6.84 -7.10
N PRO A 157 2.04 7.49 -8.26
CA PRO A 157 0.76 8.09 -8.57
C PRO A 157 -0.34 7.04 -8.73
N LEU A 158 -0.01 5.84 -9.21
CA LEU A 158 -0.97 4.73 -9.27
C LEU A 158 -1.42 4.33 -7.86
N SER A 159 -0.50 4.21 -6.90
CA SER A 159 -0.80 3.89 -5.50
C SER A 159 -1.66 4.97 -4.86
N ALA A 160 -1.36 6.25 -5.13
CA ALA A 160 -2.20 7.36 -4.69
C ALA A 160 -3.62 7.29 -5.27
N LEU A 161 -3.77 6.92 -6.55
CA LEU A 161 -5.08 6.75 -7.17
C LEU A 161 -5.89 5.64 -6.50
N PHE A 162 -5.27 4.47 -6.26
CA PHE A 162 -5.90 3.38 -5.52
C PHE A 162 -6.34 3.81 -4.12
N TRP A 163 -5.50 4.58 -3.43
CA TRP A 163 -5.82 5.13 -2.13
C TRP A 163 -7.02 6.07 -2.18
N TRP A 164 -7.04 7.05 -3.07
CA TRP A 164 -8.16 8.00 -3.17
C TRP A 164 -9.47 7.31 -3.58
N TYR A 165 -9.38 6.27 -4.40
CA TYR A 165 -10.52 5.42 -4.71
C TYR A 165 -11.04 4.66 -3.50
N PHE A 166 -10.14 4.08 -2.70
CA PHE A 166 -10.50 3.47 -1.42
C PHE A 166 -11.13 4.52 -0.47
N GLU A 167 -10.52 5.69 -0.32
CA GLU A 167 -10.97 6.74 0.60
C GLU A 167 -12.34 7.28 0.17
N TYR A 168 -12.61 7.35 -1.13
CA TYR A 168 -13.93 7.65 -1.68
C TYR A 168 -14.98 6.62 -1.21
N LEU A 169 -14.70 5.32 -1.39
CA LEU A 169 -15.62 4.26 -0.96
C LEU A 169 -15.82 4.25 0.56
N ASN A 170 -14.75 4.52 1.32
CA ASN A 170 -14.77 4.59 2.77
C ASN A 170 -15.81 5.61 3.30
N ARG A 171 -16.10 6.68 2.55
CA ARG A 171 -17.13 7.66 2.94
C ARG A 171 -18.54 7.08 3.02
N PHE A 172 -18.82 6.01 2.28
CA PHE A 172 -20.13 5.37 2.24
C PHE A 172 -20.24 4.23 3.25
N VAL A 173 -19.17 3.44 3.40
CA VAL A 173 -19.16 2.28 4.29
C VAL A 173 -18.81 2.63 5.73
N GLY A 174 -18.13 3.76 5.96
CA GLY A 174 -17.70 4.19 7.29
C GLY A 174 -16.71 3.21 7.94
N ASN A 175 -15.86 2.57 7.14
CA ASN A 175 -14.97 1.51 7.61
C ASN A 175 -13.91 2.04 8.58
N TRP A 176 -13.37 3.23 8.33
CA TRP A 176 -12.55 3.96 9.30
C TRP A 176 -12.77 5.47 9.22
N HIS A 177 -12.22 6.17 10.20
CA HIS A 177 -12.09 7.63 10.17
C HIS A 177 -10.79 8.07 10.86
N TYR A 178 -10.28 9.21 10.43
CA TYR A 178 -9.12 9.84 11.03
C TYR A 178 -9.56 10.81 12.13
N LEU A 179 -8.83 10.84 13.24
CA LEU A 179 -9.03 11.80 14.31
C LEU A 179 -8.30 13.12 14.01
N GLY A 180 -8.90 14.25 14.37
CA GLY A 180 -8.28 15.57 14.26
C GLY A 180 -8.28 16.16 12.85
N VAL A 181 -8.97 15.52 11.89
CA VAL A 181 -9.11 16.03 10.51
C VAL A 181 -9.85 17.35 10.46
N GLU A 182 -10.71 17.64 11.45
CA GLU A 182 -11.48 18.88 11.53
C GLU A 182 -10.59 20.13 11.64
N SER A 183 -9.35 19.95 12.12
CA SER A 183 -8.34 21.01 12.24
C SER A 183 -7.47 21.20 10.99
N LEU A 184 -7.61 20.33 9.99
CA LEU A 184 -6.80 20.37 8.78
C LEU A 184 -7.51 21.14 7.68
N SER A 185 -6.77 21.98 6.97
CA SER A 185 -7.23 22.50 5.69
C SER A 185 -7.34 21.37 4.65
N PRO A 186 -8.17 21.54 3.61
CA PRO A 186 -8.28 20.60 2.49
C PRO A 186 -6.93 20.18 1.90
N TRP A 187 -6.01 21.12 1.73
CA TRP A 187 -4.68 20.86 1.18
C TRP A 187 -3.77 20.08 2.12
N GLN A 188 -3.81 20.40 3.42
CA GLN A 188 -3.04 19.64 4.41
C GLN A 188 -3.51 18.19 4.47
N TYR A 189 -4.83 17.97 4.50
CA TYR A 189 -5.39 16.62 4.46
C TYR A 189 -5.01 15.92 3.15
N PHE A 190 -5.14 16.58 1.99
CA PHE A 190 -4.77 16.00 0.70
C PHE A 190 -3.31 15.53 0.68
N ILE A 191 -2.37 16.35 1.15
CA ILE A 191 -0.94 16.00 1.19
C ILE A 191 -0.69 14.85 2.18
N GLN A 192 -1.23 14.96 3.40
CA GLN A 192 -1.03 13.97 4.45
C GLN A 192 -1.68 12.63 4.14
N ALA A 193 -2.76 12.62 3.35
CA ALA A 193 -3.39 11.40 2.84
C ALA A 193 -2.77 10.90 1.52
N THR A 194 -2.11 11.74 0.73
CA THR A 194 -1.55 11.29 -0.55
C THR A 194 -0.15 10.71 -0.39
N LEU A 195 0.75 11.44 0.26
CA LEU A 195 2.17 11.08 0.34
C LEU A 195 2.42 9.70 0.93
N PRO A 196 1.92 9.34 2.13
CA PRO A 196 2.20 8.03 2.71
C PRO A 196 1.64 6.90 1.86
N PHE A 197 0.40 7.03 1.37
CA PHE A 197 -0.27 5.98 0.62
C PHE A 197 0.23 5.85 -0.83
N SER A 198 0.88 6.88 -1.38
CA SER A 198 1.60 6.78 -2.65
C SER A 198 2.76 5.78 -2.61
N THR A 199 3.26 5.42 -1.42
CA THR A 199 4.42 4.54 -1.28
C THR A 199 4.08 3.03 -1.25
N VAL A 200 2.79 2.68 -1.13
CA VAL A 200 2.35 1.29 -0.91
C VAL A 200 2.68 0.38 -2.10
N LEU A 201 2.24 0.71 -3.32
CA LEU A 201 2.56 -0.12 -4.50
C LEU A 201 4.07 -0.18 -4.79
N PRO A 202 4.84 0.92 -4.78
CA PRO A 202 6.29 0.86 -4.93
C PRO A 202 6.95 -0.10 -3.93
N ALA A 203 6.51 -0.08 -2.66
CA ALA A 203 7.02 -0.97 -1.62
C ALA A 203 6.63 -2.43 -1.89
N VAL A 204 5.34 -2.72 -2.11
CA VAL A 204 4.84 -4.07 -2.37
C VAL A 204 5.54 -4.69 -3.59
N ILE A 205 5.59 -4.00 -4.72
CA ILE A 205 6.17 -4.56 -5.95
C ILE A 205 7.69 -4.73 -5.82
N SER A 206 8.40 -3.80 -5.18
CA SER A 206 9.84 -3.96 -4.92
C SER A 206 10.12 -5.16 -4.02
N THR A 207 9.28 -5.38 -3.00
CA THR A 207 9.41 -6.52 -2.10
C THR A 207 9.05 -7.83 -2.77
N LEU A 208 8.04 -7.85 -3.64
CA LEU A 208 7.74 -9.03 -4.47
C LEU A 208 8.92 -9.40 -5.37
N VAL A 209 9.58 -8.41 -5.98
CA VAL A 209 10.81 -8.62 -6.76
C VAL A 209 11.93 -9.19 -5.89
N LEU A 210 12.10 -8.71 -4.66
CA LEU A 210 13.12 -9.24 -3.75
C LEU A 210 12.80 -10.68 -3.35
N LEU A 211 11.56 -10.94 -2.91
CA LEU A 211 11.06 -12.26 -2.53
C LEU A 211 11.18 -13.26 -3.69
N ALA A 212 11.00 -12.79 -4.92
CA ALA A 212 11.18 -13.61 -6.10
C ALA A 212 12.58 -14.16 -6.28
N MET A 213 13.59 -13.47 -5.76
CA MET A 213 14.99 -13.92 -5.80
C MET A 213 15.28 -14.98 -4.73
N PHE A 214 14.34 -15.27 -3.84
CA PHE A 214 14.41 -16.41 -2.95
C PHE A 214 13.75 -17.62 -3.63
N PRO A 215 14.28 -18.83 -3.41
CA PRO A 215 13.71 -20.07 -3.97
C PRO A 215 12.35 -20.36 -3.30
N LEU A 216 11.31 -19.67 -3.74
CA LEU A 216 9.92 -19.86 -3.34
C LEU A 216 9.15 -20.51 -4.49
N GLY A 217 9.17 -21.84 -4.54
CA GLY A 217 8.26 -22.68 -5.34
C GLY A 217 8.28 -22.43 -6.85
N ARG A 218 7.29 -22.98 -7.57
CA ARG A 218 7.13 -22.87 -9.04
C ARG A 218 7.01 -21.41 -9.49
N GLN A 219 8.14 -20.73 -9.67
CA GLN A 219 8.17 -19.52 -10.45
C GLN A 219 8.09 -19.91 -11.93
N LYS A 220 6.88 -19.79 -12.50
CA LYS A 220 6.80 -19.34 -13.89
C LYS A 220 7.54 -18.02 -13.92
N SER A 221 8.52 -17.90 -14.81
CA SER A 221 9.25 -16.65 -15.09
C SER A 221 8.35 -15.46 -14.81
N PHE A 222 8.81 -14.51 -13.97
CA PHE A 222 8.06 -13.27 -13.77
C PHE A 222 7.62 -12.77 -15.15
N PRO A 223 6.33 -12.45 -15.36
CA PRO A 223 5.97 -11.72 -16.57
C PRO A 223 6.95 -10.54 -16.66
N PRO A 224 7.49 -10.23 -17.84
CA PRO A 224 8.38 -9.09 -17.96
C PRO A 224 7.62 -7.85 -17.48
N LEU A 225 7.89 -7.44 -16.23
CA LEU A 225 7.50 -6.14 -15.70
C LEU A 225 8.12 -5.08 -16.59
#